data_AF-A0A831TGZ3-F1
#
_entry.id   AF-A0A831TGZ3-F1
#
_cell.length_a   1.000
_cell.length_b   1.000
_cell.length_c   1.000
_cell.angle_alpha   90.00
_cell.angle_beta   90.00
_cell.angle_gamma   90.00
#
_symmetry.space_group_name_H-M   'P 1'
#
loop_
_entity.id
_entity.type
_entity.pdbx_description
1 polymer ?
#
loop_
_entity_poly.entity_id
_entity_poly.type
_entity_poly.pdbx_seq_one_letter_code
_entity_poly.pdbx_strand_id
1 'polypeptide(L)'
;MQALVMAMYLPVLLAHSAANTHVIRVAEPRVEVRSMGNPARALERIRDGSFTTVEHLNDLAENPDLRPIERLVYANAPLILEQSRILSQTQNVLLGLFYTTSVSTLEGSPTRTTIRYYLHFSNERDGMPLGRRMARYGHPFDAELVYAATFEGERVLSAYYQAPNHRLIPFIHEYGQHPVFAIASPNHNFRLVRRDDLPVLALLPQNDLIANRFHDPDFVALAALDALAQHRIDISEYVYVAFQNPIPRREVTVSVRVRGRWYHLHEKLGTGVTVQGYHQIGIWVGFQPQPDDIEELRITIRGQPYPQPEVFAVYLYARPFIPA
;
A
#
# COMPACT_ATOMS: atom_id res chain seq x y z
N MET A 1 -39.63 36.63 22.30
CA MET A 1 -39.00 35.64 23.21
C MET A 1 -38.21 34.55 22.48
N GLN A 2 -38.64 34.08 21.29
CA GLN A 2 -37.92 33.05 20.51
C GLN A 2 -36.60 33.51 19.85
N ALA A 3 -36.47 34.79 19.48
CA ALA A 3 -35.23 35.32 18.88
C ALA A 3 -34.06 35.41 19.89
N LEU A 4 -34.35 35.58 21.19
CA LEU A 4 -33.33 35.71 22.24
C LEU A 4 -32.73 34.35 22.64
N VAL A 5 -33.51 33.26 22.52
CA VAL A 5 -33.06 31.90 22.80
C VAL A 5 -32.13 31.39 21.68
N MET A 6 -32.43 31.70 20.40
CA MET A 6 -31.53 31.38 19.28
C MET A 6 -30.18 32.12 19.36
N ALA A 7 -30.17 33.37 19.85
CA ALA A 7 -28.94 34.16 20.00
C ALA A 7 -28.01 33.66 21.12
N MET A 8 -28.52 32.92 22.12
CA MET A 8 -27.72 32.32 23.18
C MET A 8 -27.24 30.88 22.87
N TYR A 9 -27.93 30.15 21.99
CA TYR A 9 -27.51 28.78 21.61
C TYR A 9 -26.48 28.75 20.47
N LEU A 10 -26.48 29.74 19.57
CA LEU A 10 -25.52 29.81 18.47
C LEU A 10 -24.05 29.97 18.96
N PRO A 11 -23.74 30.82 19.97
CA PRO A 11 -22.40 30.94 20.52
C PRO A 11 -21.95 29.69 21.29
N VAL A 12 -22.87 28.97 21.95
CA VAL A 12 -22.57 27.78 22.75
C VAL A 12 -22.30 26.56 21.85
N LEU A 13 -23.01 26.43 20.71
CA LEU A 13 -22.73 25.41 19.68
C LEU A 13 -21.44 25.72 18.89
N LEU A 14 -21.14 26.99 18.63
CA LEU A 14 -19.86 27.41 18.05
C LEU A 14 -18.70 27.21 19.05
N ALA A 15 -18.90 27.44 20.34
CA ALA A 15 -17.89 27.17 21.38
C ALA A 15 -17.67 25.66 21.63
N HIS A 16 -18.71 24.83 21.58
CA HIS A 16 -18.56 23.37 21.77
C HIS A 16 -17.96 22.65 20.56
N SER A 17 -18.11 23.17 19.34
CA SER A 17 -17.44 22.65 18.14
C SER A 17 -15.99 23.14 18.02
N ALA A 18 -15.68 24.34 18.51
CA ALA A 18 -14.32 24.86 18.58
C ALA A 18 -13.47 24.23 19.70
N ALA A 19 -14.10 23.74 20.78
CA ALA A 19 -13.39 23.20 21.95
C ALA A 19 -12.68 21.85 21.75
N ASN A 20 -12.85 21.21 20.59
CA ASN A 20 -12.30 19.88 20.32
C ASN A 20 -11.66 19.84 18.92
N THR A 21 -10.84 20.83 18.57
CA THR A 21 -10.04 20.79 17.34
C THR A 21 -8.57 20.91 17.70
N HIS A 22 -7.79 19.88 17.40
CA HIS A 22 -6.35 19.89 17.57
C HIS A 22 -5.69 20.21 16.23
N VAL A 23 -4.87 21.27 16.20
CA VAL A 23 -4.16 21.71 14.99
C VAL A 23 -2.67 21.60 15.22
N ILE A 24 -2.00 20.86 14.34
CA ILE A 24 -0.56 20.72 14.31
C ILE A 24 -0.05 21.52 13.14
N ARG A 25 0.90 22.41 13.40
CA ARG A 25 1.48 23.32 12.42
C ARG A 25 2.97 23.05 12.33
N VAL A 26 3.43 22.89 11.10
CA VAL A 26 4.85 22.88 10.77
C VAL A 26 5.07 24.08 9.85
N ALA A 27 5.58 25.17 10.43
CA ALA A 27 6.01 26.34 9.67
C ALA A 27 7.32 25.97 8.96
N GLU A 28 7.42 26.27 7.65
CA GLU A 28 8.60 25.97 6.84
C GLU A 28 9.01 24.49 6.93
N PRO A 29 8.13 23.54 6.52
CA PRO A 29 8.43 22.12 6.59
C PRO A 29 9.68 21.82 5.76
N ARG A 30 10.59 20.99 6.29
CA ARG A 30 11.70 20.47 5.49
C ARG A 30 11.15 19.59 4.37
N VAL A 31 11.28 20.05 3.13
CA VAL A 31 10.82 19.32 1.95
C VAL A 31 11.96 18.54 1.33
N GLU A 32 11.76 17.23 1.17
CA GLU A 32 12.66 16.34 0.43
C GLU A 32 12.22 16.27 -1.04
N VAL A 33 13.16 16.36 -1.99
CA VAL A 33 12.89 16.03 -3.40
C VAL A 33 13.34 14.61 -3.67
N ARG A 34 12.40 13.75 -4.04
CA ARG A 34 12.66 12.37 -4.43
C ARG A 34 12.75 12.25 -5.95
N SER A 35 13.87 11.75 -6.43
CA SER A 35 14.03 11.42 -7.84
C SER A 35 13.18 10.20 -8.20
N MET A 36 12.52 10.25 -9.35
CA MET A 36 12.02 9.04 -10.01
C MET A 36 13.16 8.39 -10.78
N GLY A 37 13.25 7.07 -10.71
CA GLY A 37 14.28 6.28 -11.38
C GLY A 37 13.98 6.02 -12.85
N ASN A 38 14.47 4.89 -13.36
CA ASN A 38 14.27 4.46 -14.74
C ASN A 38 13.24 3.32 -14.83
N PRO A 39 12.07 3.56 -15.46
CA PRO A 39 11.05 2.53 -15.69
C PRO A 39 11.54 1.30 -16.46
N ALA A 40 12.47 1.46 -17.41
CA ALA A 40 13.03 0.32 -18.15
C ALA A 40 13.85 -0.60 -17.25
N ARG A 41 14.64 -0.01 -16.34
CA ARG A 41 15.40 -0.77 -15.33
C ARG A 41 14.47 -1.51 -14.37
N ALA A 42 13.33 -0.92 -14.02
CA ALA A 42 12.30 -1.58 -13.24
C ALA A 42 11.80 -2.86 -13.93
N LEU A 43 11.53 -2.77 -15.24
CA LEU A 43 11.10 -3.91 -16.05
C LEU A 43 12.17 -5.00 -16.18
N GLU A 44 13.43 -4.63 -16.36
CA GLU A 44 14.56 -5.57 -16.36
C GLU A 44 14.62 -6.34 -15.03
N ARG A 45 14.56 -5.64 -13.89
CA ARG A 45 14.57 -6.27 -12.57
C ARG A 45 13.40 -7.23 -12.34
N ILE A 46 12.20 -6.88 -12.84
CA ILE A 46 11.03 -7.77 -12.75
C ILE A 46 11.29 -9.05 -13.54
N ARG A 47 11.82 -8.93 -14.78
CA ARG A 47 12.11 -10.08 -15.63
C ARG A 47 13.18 -10.99 -15.05
N ASP A 48 14.25 -10.39 -14.53
CA ASP A 48 15.45 -11.12 -14.11
C ASP A 48 15.37 -11.65 -12.67
N GLY A 49 14.57 -11.01 -11.81
CA GLY A 49 14.60 -11.24 -10.36
C GLY A 49 13.28 -11.60 -9.69
N SER A 50 12.13 -11.37 -10.33
CA SER A 50 10.82 -11.68 -9.72
C SER A 50 10.33 -13.09 -10.03
N PHE A 51 10.88 -13.76 -11.05
CA PHE A 51 10.50 -15.10 -11.48
C PHE A 51 11.55 -16.14 -11.10
N THR A 52 11.10 -17.35 -10.82
CA THR A 52 11.94 -18.48 -10.42
C THR A 52 11.32 -19.79 -10.91
N THR A 53 11.82 -20.93 -10.44
CA THR A 53 11.23 -22.25 -10.63
C THR A 53 10.65 -22.80 -9.33
N VAL A 54 9.73 -23.76 -9.44
CA VAL A 54 9.21 -24.49 -8.27
C VAL A 54 10.34 -25.26 -7.58
N GLU A 55 11.26 -25.83 -8.35
CA GLU A 55 12.46 -26.51 -7.82
C GLU A 55 13.29 -25.56 -6.95
N HIS A 56 13.57 -24.35 -7.44
CA HIS A 56 14.33 -23.38 -6.65
C HIS A 56 13.59 -22.93 -5.37
N LEU A 57 12.26 -22.81 -5.43
CA LEU A 57 11.47 -22.53 -4.21
C LEU A 57 11.59 -23.68 -3.19
N ASN A 58 11.58 -24.93 -3.64
CA ASN A 58 11.79 -26.09 -2.79
C ASN A 58 13.22 -26.13 -2.23
N ASP A 59 14.23 -25.84 -3.04
CA ASP A 59 15.62 -25.75 -2.58
C ASP A 59 15.78 -24.70 -1.47
N LEU A 60 15.15 -23.53 -1.63
CA LEU A 60 15.13 -22.48 -0.60
C LEU A 60 14.33 -22.90 0.63
N ALA A 61 13.26 -23.67 0.47
CA ALA A 61 12.48 -24.21 1.58
C ALA A 61 13.28 -25.21 2.42
N GLU A 62 14.19 -25.94 1.80
CA GLU A 62 15.02 -26.97 2.44
C GLU A 62 16.38 -26.44 2.91
N ASN A 63 16.80 -25.25 2.45
CA ASN A 63 18.10 -24.68 2.74
C ASN A 63 18.29 -24.38 4.25
N PRO A 64 19.17 -25.12 4.96
CA PRO A 64 19.34 -24.98 6.42
C PRO A 64 19.91 -23.62 6.85
N ASP A 65 20.57 -22.89 5.95
CA ASP A 65 21.19 -21.59 6.24
C ASP A 65 20.15 -20.45 6.32
N LEU A 66 18.95 -20.67 5.78
CA LEU A 66 17.84 -19.72 5.87
C LEU A 66 17.10 -19.82 7.20
N ARG A 67 16.52 -18.71 7.68
CA ARG A 67 15.74 -18.73 8.93
C ARG A 67 14.52 -19.64 8.78
N PRO A 68 14.04 -20.29 9.85
CA PRO A 68 12.86 -21.15 9.79
C PRO A 68 11.63 -20.47 9.17
N ILE A 69 11.45 -19.17 9.43
CA ILE A 69 10.33 -18.39 8.86
C ILE A 69 10.48 -18.14 7.36
N GLU A 70 11.70 -18.00 6.85
CA GLU A 70 11.97 -17.84 5.42
C GLU A 70 11.74 -19.16 4.69
N ARG A 71 12.23 -20.27 5.26
CA ARG A 71 11.93 -21.62 4.74
C ARG A 71 10.43 -21.88 4.66
N LEU A 72 9.68 -21.53 5.72
CA LEU A 72 8.22 -21.64 5.74
C LEU A 72 7.57 -20.79 4.64
N VAL A 73 8.11 -19.61 4.35
CA VAL A 73 7.65 -18.75 3.25
C VAL A 73 7.89 -19.44 1.91
N TYR A 74 9.12 -19.88 1.62
CA TYR A 74 9.41 -20.50 0.33
C TYR A 74 8.62 -21.79 0.12
N ALA A 75 8.50 -22.65 1.14
CA ALA A 75 7.73 -23.89 1.11
C ALA A 75 6.24 -23.70 0.78
N ASN A 76 5.69 -22.51 1.04
CA ASN A 76 4.27 -22.22 0.88
C ASN A 76 4.03 -21.07 -0.11
N ALA A 77 5.02 -20.68 -0.92
CA ALA A 77 4.81 -19.62 -1.91
C ALA A 77 3.71 -20.02 -2.92
N PRO A 78 2.75 -19.14 -3.23
CA PRO A 78 1.71 -19.45 -4.22
C PRO A 78 2.29 -19.51 -5.64
N LEU A 79 1.72 -20.37 -6.47
CA LEU A 79 1.94 -20.33 -7.92
C LEU A 79 0.79 -19.59 -8.58
N ILE A 80 1.12 -18.83 -9.62
CA ILE A 80 0.12 -18.06 -10.36
C ILE A 80 -0.07 -18.71 -11.72
N LEU A 81 -1.30 -19.08 -12.06
CA LEU A 81 -1.64 -19.55 -13.40
C LEU A 81 -1.25 -18.47 -14.40
N GLU A 82 -0.43 -18.82 -15.38
CA GLU A 82 -0.03 -17.86 -16.40
C GLU A 82 -1.25 -17.44 -17.22
N GLN A 83 -1.48 -16.14 -17.31
CA GLN A 83 -2.53 -15.57 -18.13
C GLN A 83 -1.92 -14.70 -19.21
N SER A 84 -2.46 -14.82 -20.43
CA SER A 84 -2.10 -13.92 -21.52
C SER A 84 -2.20 -12.46 -21.04
N ARG A 85 -1.13 -11.69 -21.22
CA ARG A 85 -1.01 -10.24 -20.92
C ARG A 85 -0.66 -9.83 -19.49
N ILE A 86 -0.60 -10.74 -18.50
CA ILE A 86 -0.19 -10.38 -17.13
C ILE A 86 1.28 -9.88 -17.06
N LEU A 87 2.08 -10.25 -18.07
CA LEU A 87 3.47 -9.81 -18.27
C LEU A 87 3.62 -8.88 -19.49
N SER A 88 2.53 -8.48 -20.15
CA SER A 88 2.62 -7.63 -21.33
C SER A 88 2.72 -6.16 -20.95
N GLN A 89 3.70 -5.47 -21.55
CA GLN A 89 4.25 -4.17 -21.16
C GLN A 89 3.31 -2.96 -21.29
N THR A 90 2.02 -3.14 -21.59
CA THR A 90 1.20 -1.98 -21.96
C THR A 90 0.59 -1.29 -20.74
N GLN A 91 0.10 -2.03 -19.74
CA GLN A 91 -0.62 -1.51 -18.55
C GLN A 91 -0.68 -2.58 -17.44
N ASN A 92 -0.62 -2.19 -16.15
CA ASN A 92 -0.80 -3.08 -14.98
C ASN A 92 0.27 -4.16 -14.87
N VAL A 93 1.53 -3.73 -14.87
CA VAL A 93 2.69 -4.61 -14.80
C VAL A 93 2.75 -5.27 -13.42
N LEU A 94 2.84 -6.61 -13.40
CA LEU A 94 3.15 -7.36 -12.20
C LEU A 94 4.57 -7.04 -11.72
N LEU A 95 4.69 -6.48 -10.52
CA LEU A 95 5.96 -6.07 -9.93
C LEU A 95 6.65 -7.23 -9.19
N GLY A 96 5.86 -8.15 -8.64
CA GLY A 96 6.38 -9.33 -7.96
C GLY A 96 5.44 -9.86 -6.89
N LEU A 97 5.91 -10.91 -6.24
CA LEU A 97 5.28 -11.54 -5.09
C LEU A 97 5.96 -11.06 -3.81
N PHE A 98 5.17 -10.54 -2.89
CA PHE A 98 5.65 -10.01 -1.63
C PHE A 98 4.98 -10.73 -0.47
N TYR A 99 5.63 -10.73 0.68
CA TYR A 99 5.06 -11.35 1.87
C TYR A 99 5.26 -10.51 3.12
N THR A 100 4.31 -10.67 4.04
CA THR A 100 4.49 -10.27 5.44
C THR A 100 4.33 -11.48 6.35
N THR A 101 5.00 -11.44 7.48
CA THR A 101 4.90 -12.45 8.53
C THR A 101 4.51 -11.82 9.84
N SER A 102 3.73 -12.54 10.64
CA SER A 102 3.44 -12.17 12.03
C SER A 102 3.55 -13.41 12.91
N VAL A 103 4.29 -13.31 14.00
CA VAL A 103 4.47 -14.38 14.98
C VAL A 103 3.68 -14.03 16.23
N SER A 104 2.84 -14.95 16.68
CA SER A 104 2.11 -14.85 17.95
C SER A 104 2.62 -15.94 18.89
N THR A 105 3.10 -15.50 20.05
CA THR A 105 3.50 -16.37 21.15
C THR A 105 2.64 -16.01 22.35
N LEU A 106 1.78 -16.94 22.77
CA LEU A 106 1.05 -16.84 24.03
C LEU A 106 1.73 -17.79 25.01
N GLU A 107 1.93 -17.35 26.24
CA GLU A 107 2.54 -18.17 27.29
C GLU A 107 1.75 -19.48 27.45
N GLY A 108 2.46 -20.62 27.42
CA GLY A 108 1.84 -21.95 27.48
C GLY A 108 1.13 -22.42 26.19
N SER A 109 1.20 -21.65 25.09
CA SER A 109 0.64 -22.05 23.79
C SER A 109 1.73 -22.27 22.74
N PRO A 110 1.51 -23.17 21.76
CA PRO A 110 2.39 -23.28 20.60
C PRO A 110 2.54 -21.95 19.85
N THR A 111 3.74 -21.72 19.31
CA THR A 111 4.00 -20.53 18.48
C THR A 111 3.20 -20.61 17.20
N ARG A 112 2.47 -19.53 16.88
CA ARG A 112 1.70 -19.42 15.64
C ARG A 112 2.34 -18.41 14.70
N THR A 113 2.58 -18.82 13.47
CA THR A 113 3.11 -17.95 12.43
C THR A 113 2.06 -17.77 11.36
N THR A 114 1.70 -16.52 11.06
CA THR A 114 0.85 -16.20 9.90
C THR A 114 1.72 -15.61 8.80
N ILE A 115 1.63 -16.18 7.61
CA ILE A 115 2.20 -15.64 6.37
C ILE A 115 1.07 -15.06 5.53
N ARG A 116 1.31 -13.91 4.92
CA ARG A 116 0.40 -13.27 3.95
C ARG A 116 1.17 -12.98 2.69
N TYR A 117 0.67 -13.44 1.56
CA TYR A 117 1.26 -13.22 0.25
C TYR A 117 0.46 -12.21 -0.54
N TYR A 118 1.16 -11.29 -1.21
CA TYR A 118 0.57 -10.22 -2.00
C TYR A 118 1.18 -10.20 -3.39
N LEU A 119 0.37 -10.07 -4.42
CA LEU A 119 0.86 -9.63 -5.72
C LEU A 119 0.71 -8.12 -5.80
N HIS A 120 1.75 -7.49 -6.29
CA HIS A 120 1.80 -6.05 -6.44
C HIS A 120 1.85 -5.67 -7.90
N PHE A 121 1.07 -4.66 -8.28
CA PHE A 121 0.99 -4.18 -9.66
C PHE A 121 1.33 -2.69 -9.72
N SER A 122 1.84 -2.23 -10.87
CA SER A 122 2.12 -0.82 -11.13
C SER A 122 0.86 0.05 -11.02
N ASN A 123 -0.32 -0.50 -11.32
CA ASN A 123 -1.61 0.14 -11.18
C ASN A 123 -2.75 -0.91 -11.09
N GLU A 124 -3.97 -0.47 -10.75
CA GLU A 124 -5.20 -1.24 -10.65
C GLU A 124 -6.16 -0.79 -11.76
N ARG A 125 -6.85 -1.72 -12.42
CA ARG A 125 -7.96 -1.37 -13.33
C ARG A 125 -9.29 -1.67 -12.65
N ASP A 126 -10.24 -0.75 -12.78
CA ASP A 126 -11.63 -0.88 -12.31
C ASP A 126 -11.84 -1.04 -10.79
N GLY A 127 -10.80 -0.88 -9.98
CA GLY A 127 -10.93 -0.86 -8.53
C GLY A 127 -10.84 0.55 -7.93
N MET A 128 -10.00 0.79 -6.91
CA MET A 128 -9.95 2.11 -6.26
C MET A 128 -9.54 3.20 -7.28
N PRO A 129 -10.31 4.29 -7.45
CA PRO A 129 -9.90 5.38 -8.35
C PRO A 129 -8.51 5.91 -7.98
N LEU A 130 -7.61 6.06 -8.96
CA LEU A 130 -6.21 6.42 -8.71
C LEU A 130 -6.07 7.68 -7.84
N GLY A 131 -6.86 8.72 -8.07
CA GLY A 131 -6.83 9.93 -7.23
C GLY A 131 -7.15 9.66 -5.75
N ARG A 132 -8.06 8.72 -5.45
CA ARG A 132 -8.34 8.28 -4.07
C ARG A 132 -7.19 7.45 -3.51
N ARG A 133 -6.53 6.64 -4.35
CA ARG A 133 -5.34 5.85 -3.95
C ARG A 133 -4.17 6.77 -3.59
N MET A 134 -3.90 7.77 -4.44
CA MET A 134 -2.91 8.81 -4.17
C MET A 134 -3.24 9.57 -2.89
N ALA A 135 -4.50 9.96 -2.69
CA ALA A 135 -4.94 10.61 -1.46
C ALA A 135 -4.74 9.74 -0.21
N ARG A 136 -4.97 8.43 -0.29
CA ARG A 136 -4.94 7.56 0.89
C ARG A 136 -3.57 6.95 1.20
N TYR A 137 -2.83 6.54 0.18
CA TYR A 137 -1.56 5.81 0.32
C TYR A 137 -0.35 6.56 -0.24
N GLY A 138 -0.59 7.68 -0.94
CA GLY A 138 0.48 8.50 -1.52
C GLY A 138 1.33 7.74 -2.54
N HIS A 139 0.74 6.76 -3.22
CA HIS A 139 1.38 6.03 -4.31
C HIS A 139 0.35 5.43 -5.28
N PRO A 140 0.75 5.17 -6.54
CA PRO A 140 -0.14 4.60 -7.56
C PRO A 140 -0.21 3.06 -7.54
N PHE A 141 0.65 2.36 -6.79
CA PHE A 141 0.67 0.89 -6.82
C PHE A 141 -0.60 0.24 -6.29
N ASP A 142 -0.91 -0.92 -6.87
CA ASP A 142 -1.93 -1.83 -6.39
C ASP A 142 -1.31 -2.98 -5.57
N ALA A 143 -2.11 -3.55 -4.67
CA ALA A 143 -1.71 -4.64 -3.79
C ALA A 143 -2.89 -5.55 -3.46
N GLU A 144 -2.85 -6.78 -3.98
CA GLU A 144 -3.92 -7.76 -3.74
C GLU A 144 -3.38 -8.94 -2.94
N LEU A 145 -4.10 -9.31 -1.87
CA LEU A 145 -3.76 -10.48 -1.05
C LEU A 145 -4.05 -11.73 -1.88
N VAL A 146 -3.02 -12.48 -2.24
CA VAL A 146 -3.19 -13.79 -2.88
C VAL A 146 -3.88 -14.72 -1.89
N TYR A 147 -3.17 -15.00 -0.79
CA TYR A 147 -3.71 -15.77 0.31
C TYR A 147 -2.91 -15.54 1.59
N ALA A 148 -3.52 -15.91 2.71
CA ALA A 148 -2.90 -15.92 4.02
C ALA A 148 -3.08 -17.30 4.65
N ALA A 149 -2.03 -17.81 5.31
CA ALA A 149 -2.08 -19.05 6.07
C ALA A 149 -1.44 -18.89 7.45
N THR A 150 -2.04 -19.54 8.44
CA THR A 150 -1.54 -19.59 9.81
C THR A 150 -1.10 -21.00 10.14
N PHE A 151 0.11 -21.11 10.69
CA PHE A 151 0.80 -22.36 10.95
C PHE A 151 1.14 -22.51 12.43
N GLU A 152 1.20 -23.75 12.89
CA GLU A 152 1.74 -24.18 14.17
C GLU A 152 2.77 -25.29 13.89
N GLY A 153 4.03 -24.92 13.74
CA GLY A 153 5.02 -25.78 13.09
C GLY A 153 4.62 -26.05 11.63
N GLU A 154 4.57 -27.32 11.22
CA GLU A 154 4.11 -27.73 9.89
C GLU A 154 2.58 -27.90 9.80
N ARG A 155 1.87 -27.80 10.92
CA ARG A 155 0.41 -27.91 10.91
C ARG A 155 -0.22 -26.61 10.42
N VAL A 156 -0.99 -26.69 9.34
CA VAL A 156 -1.82 -25.58 8.85
C VAL A 156 -3.08 -25.46 9.73
N LEU A 157 -3.25 -24.33 10.40
CA LEU A 157 -4.43 -24.05 11.23
C LEU A 157 -5.57 -23.43 10.42
N SER A 158 -5.23 -22.59 9.45
CA SER A 158 -6.20 -21.90 8.61
C SER A 158 -5.53 -21.36 7.35
N ALA A 159 -6.24 -21.37 6.23
CA ALA A 159 -5.81 -20.68 5.01
C ALA A 159 -7.02 -20.04 4.31
N TYR A 160 -6.84 -18.82 3.81
CA TYR A 160 -7.87 -18.06 3.09
C TYR A 160 -7.25 -17.31 1.92
N TYR A 161 -7.93 -17.25 0.79
CA TYR A 161 -7.54 -16.43 -0.37
C TYR A 161 -8.54 -15.31 -0.61
N GLN A 162 -8.09 -14.24 -1.27
CA GLN A 162 -8.96 -13.09 -1.61
C GLN A 162 -9.64 -13.30 -2.96
N ALA A 163 -10.91 -13.69 -2.92
CA ALA A 163 -11.77 -13.83 -4.09
C ALA A 163 -12.34 -12.48 -4.57
N PRO A 164 -12.96 -12.43 -5.77
CA PRO A 164 -13.56 -11.22 -6.30
C PRO A 164 -14.44 -10.47 -5.29
N ASN A 165 -14.34 -9.14 -5.32
CA ASN A 165 -14.94 -8.22 -4.32
C ASN A 165 -14.30 -8.34 -2.93
N HIS A 166 -13.02 -8.69 -2.88
CA HIS A 166 -12.23 -8.82 -1.65
C HIS A 166 -12.81 -9.82 -0.63
N ARG A 167 -13.54 -10.84 -1.09
CA ARG A 167 -14.14 -11.86 -0.22
C ARG A 167 -13.06 -12.85 0.21
N LEU A 168 -12.85 -13.04 1.51
CA LEU A 168 -11.92 -14.05 2.02
C LEU A 168 -12.59 -15.42 2.01
N ILE A 169 -12.08 -16.33 1.18
CA ILE A 169 -12.61 -17.69 1.04
C ILE A 169 -11.66 -18.68 1.70
N PRO A 170 -12.12 -19.46 2.70
CA PRO A 170 -11.31 -20.52 3.29
C PRO A 170 -11.05 -21.62 2.26
N PHE A 171 -9.88 -22.23 2.31
CA PHE A 171 -9.56 -23.41 1.52
C PHE A 171 -8.69 -24.39 2.31
N ILE A 172 -8.67 -25.65 1.85
CA ILE A 172 -7.81 -26.68 2.42
C ILE A 172 -6.41 -26.46 1.85
N HIS A 173 -5.46 -26.21 2.75
CA HIS A 173 -4.06 -26.00 2.43
C HIS A 173 -3.21 -27.00 3.20
N GLU A 174 -2.23 -27.59 2.51
CA GLU A 174 -1.28 -28.54 3.08
C GLU A 174 0.10 -27.88 3.12
N TYR A 175 0.84 -28.11 4.21
CA TYR A 175 2.18 -27.57 4.35
C TYR A 175 3.10 -28.10 3.25
N GLY A 176 3.95 -27.21 2.70
CA GLY A 176 4.90 -27.58 1.65
C GLY A 176 4.27 -27.78 0.28
N GLN A 177 2.94 -27.65 0.14
CA GLN A 177 2.28 -27.68 -1.16
C GLN A 177 2.01 -26.27 -1.63
N HIS A 178 2.55 -25.91 -2.79
CA HIS A 178 2.29 -24.60 -3.37
C HIS A 178 0.86 -24.52 -3.92
N PRO A 179 -0.02 -23.67 -3.35
CA PRO A 179 -1.37 -23.49 -3.88
C PRO A 179 -1.32 -22.74 -5.21
N VAL A 180 -2.19 -23.10 -6.15
CA VAL A 180 -2.24 -22.46 -7.48
C VAL A 180 -3.44 -21.53 -7.56
N PHE A 181 -3.19 -20.29 -7.95
CA PHE A 181 -4.21 -19.26 -8.10
C PHE A 181 -4.26 -18.70 -9.52
N ALA A 182 -5.45 -18.38 -9.99
CA ALA A 182 -5.64 -17.60 -11.20
C ALA A 182 -6.19 -16.21 -10.84
N ILE A 183 -5.77 -15.16 -11.52
CA ILE A 183 -6.45 -13.87 -11.46
C ILE A 183 -7.87 -14.04 -11.99
N ALA A 184 -8.84 -13.52 -11.26
CA ALA A 184 -10.27 -13.75 -11.45
C ALA A 184 -11.08 -12.46 -11.59
N SER A 185 -10.46 -11.28 -11.44
CA SER A 185 -11.12 -9.99 -11.65
C SER A 185 -10.15 -8.97 -12.28
N PRO A 186 -10.67 -7.90 -12.92
CA PRO A 186 -9.87 -6.76 -13.35
C PRO A 186 -9.14 -6.06 -12.19
N ASN A 187 -9.72 -6.11 -11.00
CA ASN A 187 -9.10 -5.69 -9.75
C ASN A 187 -8.21 -6.77 -9.11
N HIS A 188 -7.48 -7.52 -9.95
CA HIS A 188 -6.48 -8.53 -9.59
C HIS A 188 -6.80 -9.50 -8.43
N ASN A 189 -8.07 -9.77 -8.08
CA ASN A 189 -8.43 -10.75 -7.06
C ASN A 189 -8.32 -12.18 -7.64
N PHE A 190 -8.42 -13.21 -6.80
CA PHE A 190 -7.98 -14.55 -7.16
C PHE A 190 -9.07 -15.62 -7.09
N ARG A 191 -8.83 -16.75 -7.77
CA ARG A 191 -9.56 -18.00 -7.55
C ARG A 191 -8.55 -19.13 -7.40
N LEU A 192 -8.80 -20.02 -6.45
CA LEU A 192 -8.04 -21.27 -6.32
C LEU A 192 -8.33 -22.16 -7.53
N VAL A 193 -7.29 -22.75 -8.12
CA VAL A 193 -7.40 -23.66 -9.26
C VAL A 193 -6.60 -24.93 -9.00
N ARG A 194 -6.99 -26.02 -9.66
CA ARG A 194 -6.16 -27.22 -9.74
C ARG A 194 -5.13 -27.05 -10.84
N ARG A 195 -3.96 -27.63 -10.64
CA ARG A 195 -2.90 -27.65 -11.64
C ARG A 195 -3.25 -28.71 -12.69
N ASP A 196 -3.93 -28.28 -13.74
CA ASP A 196 -4.39 -29.13 -14.84
C ASP A 196 -3.53 -28.86 -16.10
N ASP A 197 -2.23 -29.16 -16.03
CA ASP A 197 -1.20 -28.98 -17.09
C ASP A 197 -0.96 -27.57 -17.66
N LEU A 198 -1.70 -26.57 -17.18
CA LEU A 198 -1.51 -25.19 -17.59
C LEU A 198 -0.19 -24.61 -17.06
N PRO A 199 0.50 -23.74 -17.84
CA PRO A 199 1.68 -23.04 -17.37
C PRO A 199 1.41 -22.22 -16.11
N VAL A 200 2.37 -22.23 -15.19
CA VAL A 200 2.33 -21.48 -13.94
C VAL A 200 3.59 -20.64 -13.80
N LEU A 201 3.42 -19.45 -13.26
CA LEU A 201 4.49 -18.56 -12.84
C LEU A 201 4.84 -18.90 -11.38
N ALA A 202 6.07 -19.32 -11.16
CA ALA A 202 6.68 -19.32 -9.84
C ALA A 202 7.35 -17.96 -9.63
N LEU A 203 6.91 -17.24 -8.62
CA LEU A 203 7.49 -15.95 -8.25
C LEU A 203 8.34 -16.10 -7.00
N LEU A 204 9.49 -15.43 -6.95
CA LEU A 204 10.35 -15.42 -5.77
C LEU A 204 9.76 -14.45 -4.73
N PRO A 205 9.29 -14.92 -3.55
CA PRO A 205 8.72 -14.05 -2.53
C PRO A 205 9.75 -13.08 -1.95
N GLN A 206 9.41 -11.79 -1.91
CA GLN A 206 10.21 -10.74 -1.28
C GLN A 206 9.54 -10.24 0.01
N ASN A 207 10.33 -9.96 1.04
CA ASN A 207 9.78 -9.41 2.28
C ASN A 207 9.29 -7.98 2.03
N ASP A 208 7.99 -7.71 2.21
CA ASP A 208 7.38 -6.43 1.83
C ASP A 208 7.94 -5.24 2.63
N LEU A 209 8.29 -5.46 3.90
CA LEU A 209 8.86 -4.43 4.77
C LEU A 209 10.29 -4.06 4.36
N ILE A 210 11.07 -5.04 3.90
CA ILE A 210 12.47 -4.83 3.48
C ILE A 210 12.50 -4.26 2.06
N ALA A 211 11.73 -4.83 1.14
CA ALA A 211 11.73 -4.41 -0.25
C ALA A 211 11.12 -3.01 -0.43
N ASN A 212 10.09 -2.68 0.36
CA ASN A 212 9.40 -1.38 0.40
C ASN A 212 9.32 -0.69 -0.97
N ARG A 213 8.61 -1.33 -1.91
CA ARG A 213 8.50 -0.88 -3.31
C ARG A 213 7.99 0.54 -3.48
N PHE A 214 7.26 1.06 -2.50
CA PHE A 214 6.76 2.44 -2.50
C PHE A 214 7.89 3.48 -2.43
N HIS A 215 9.06 3.06 -1.95
CA HIS A 215 10.27 3.88 -1.88
C HIS A 215 11.31 3.49 -2.95
N ASP A 216 11.05 2.46 -3.75
CA ASP A 216 11.94 2.08 -4.86
C ASP A 216 11.74 3.07 -6.03
N PRO A 217 12.75 3.88 -6.37
CA PRO A 217 12.59 4.95 -7.35
C PRO A 217 12.27 4.43 -8.75
N ASP A 218 12.76 3.24 -9.13
CA ASP A 218 12.52 2.65 -10.45
C ASP A 218 11.07 2.13 -10.54
N PHE A 219 10.57 1.47 -9.50
CA PHE A 219 9.16 1.06 -9.45
C PHE A 219 8.21 2.25 -9.40
N VAL A 220 8.54 3.30 -8.64
CA VAL A 220 7.73 4.52 -8.58
C VAL A 220 7.66 5.17 -9.96
N ALA A 221 8.79 5.23 -10.67
CA ALA A 221 8.82 5.77 -12.03
C ALA A 221 7.94 4.95 -13.00
N LEU A 222 8.01 3.61 -12.94
CA LEU A 222 7.18 2.73 -13.77
C LEU A 222 5.69 2.96 -13.49
N ALA A 223 5.31 3.01 -12.21
CA ALA A 223 3.93 3.23 -11.82
C ALA A 223 3.43 4.66 -12.13
N ALA A 224 4.33 5.67 -12.09
CA ALA A 224 4.04 7.03 -12.53
C ALA A 224 3.74 7.10 -14.04
N LEU A 225 4.50 6.37 -14.85
CA LEU A 225 4.24 6.28 -16.30
C LEU A 225 2.87 5.65 -16.57
N ASP A 226 2.54 4.55 -15.89
CA ASP A 226 1.24 3.89 -16.04
C ASP A 226 0.09 4.81 -15.61
N ALA A 227 0.24 5.51 -14.48
CA ALA A 227 -0.72 6.50 -14.00
C ALA A 227 -0.96 7.63 -15.03
N LEU A 228 0.12 8.16 -15.61
CA LEU A 228 0.04 9.22 -16.61
C LEU A 228 -0.61 8.72 -17.91
N ALA A 229 -0.21 7.56 -18.41
CA ALA A 229 -0.71 6.99 -19.65
C ALA A 229 -2.19 6.61 -19.56
N GLN A 230 -2.62 6.03 -18.43
CA GLN A 230 -3.99 5.53 -18.25
C GLN A 230 -4.97 6.60 -17.78
N HIS A 231 -4.53 7.45 -16.86
CA HIS A 231 -5.44 8.34 -16.12
C HIS A 231 -5.14 9.82 -16.33
N ARG A 232 -4.10 10.17 -17.10
CA ARG A 232 -3.63 11.56 -17.27
C ARG A 232 -3.30 12.23 -15.93
N ILE A 233 -2.82 11.43 -14.96
CA ILE A 233 -2.39 11.91 -13.65
C ILE A 233 -0.87 11.96 -13.63
N ASP A 234 -0.31 13.17 -13.46
CA ASP A 234 1.11 13.37 -13.17
C ASP A 234 1.31 13.40 -11.66
N ILE A 235 1.98 12.36 -11.13
CA ILE A 235 2.19 12.24 -9.69
C ILE A 235 3.21 13.25 -9.14
N SER A 236 3.95 13.97 -10.01
CA SER A 236 4.83 15.09 -9.62
C SER A 236 4.05 16.36 -9.27
N GLU A 237 2.75 16.42 -9.56
CA GLU A 237 1.85 17.52 -9.17
C GLU A 237 1.24 17.35 -7.77
N TYR A 238 1.82 16.48 -6.95
CA TYR A 238 1.35 16.19 -5.61
C TYR A 238 2.39 16.60 -4.58
N VAL A 239 1.91 17.11 -3.44
CA VAL A 239 2.70 17.25 -2.21
C VAL A 239 2.41 16.03 -1.34
N TYR A 240 3.45 15.28 -0.99
CA TYR A 240 3.31 14.09 -0.17
C TYR A 240 3.61 14.40 1.28
N VAL A 241 2.77 13.88 2.16
CA VAL A 241 2.91 14.05 3.61
C VAL A 241 2.89 12.67 4.23
N ALA A 242 3.95 12.36 4.97
CA ALA A 242 4.10 11.09 5.66
C ALA A 242 4.25 11.33 7.17
N PHE A 243 3.40 10.65 7.94
CA PHE A 243 3.24 10.89 9.37
C PHE A 243 2.80 9.63 10.12
N GLN A 244 3.23 9.51 11.38
CA GLN A 244 3.04 8.35 12.23
C GLN A 244 2.11 8.70 13.39
N ASN A 245 1.06 7.88 13.61
CA ASN A 245 0.34 7.68 14.87
C ASN A 245 -0.93 6.80 14.67
N PRO A 246 -1.50 6.20 15.74
CA PRO A 246 -2.66 5.33 15.66
C PRO A 246 -3.94 6.15 15.45
N ILE A 247 -4.14 6.72 14.27
CA ILE A 247 -5.29 7.61 14.02
C ILE A 247 -6.55 6.77 14.23
N PRO A 248 -7.32 6.97 15.33
CA PRO A 248 -8.59 6.31 15.50
C PRO A 248 -9.46 6.70 14.31
N ARG A 249 -10.45 5.87 13.95
CA ARG A 249 -11.44 6.11 12.90
C ARG A 249 -12.06 7.51 13.00
N ARG A 250 -11.38 8.54 12.51
CA ARG A 250 -11.66 9.96 12.71
C ARG A 250 -11.34 10.71 11.43
N GLU A 251 -12.04 11.83 11.29
CA GLU A 251 -11.78 12.78 10.21
C GLU A 251 -10.53 13.58 10.53
N VAL A 252 -9.56 13.51 9.62
CA VAL A 252 -8.35 14.33 9.64
C VAL A 252 -8.34 15.16 8.37
N THR A 253 -7.98 16.43 8.51
CA THR A 253 -7.72 17.30 7.38
C THR A 253 -6.23 17.60 7.34
N VAL A 254 -5.56 17.17 6.28
CA VAL A 254 -4.17 17.56 6.01
C VAL A 254 -4.19 18.67 4.99
N SER A 255 -3.46 19.75 5.25
CA SER A 255 -3.44 20.95 4.41
C SER A 255 -2.03 21.41 4.18
N VAL A 256 -1.71 21.79 2.95
CA VAL A 256 -0.42 22.40 2.59
C VAL A 256 -0.68 23.76 1.99
N ARG A 257 0.13 24.74 2.39
CA ARG A 257 0.15 26.07 1.80
C ARG A 257 1.26 26.10 0.76
N VAL A 258 0.87 26.35 -0.49
CA VAL A 258 1.79 26.39 -1.64
C VAL A 258 1.58 27.70 -2.38
N ARG A 259 2.63 28.53 -2.51
CA ARG A 259 2.57 29.86 -3.15
C ARG A 259 1.39 30.72 -2.66
N GLY A 260 1.22 30.82 -1.35
CA GLY A 260 0.16 31.59 -0.71
C GLY A 260 -1.23 30.96 -0.75
N ARG A 261 -1.43 29.83 -1.46
CA ARG A 261 -2.73 29.14 -1.59
C ARG A 261 -2.78 27.89 -0.74
N TRP A 262 -3.90 27.67 -0.07
CA TRP A 262 -4.15 26.44 0.67
C TRP A 262 -4.73 25.33 -0.22
N TYR A 263 -4.16 24.15 -0.07
CA TYR A 263 -4.63 22.89 -0.62
C TYR A 263 -4.95 21.95 0.53
N HIS A 264 -6.03 21.18 0.41
CA HIS A 264 -6.56 20.39 1.51
C HIS A 264 -6.94 19.00 1.03
N LEU A 265 -6.62 18.00 1.85
CA LEU A 265 -7.20 16.67 1.76
C LEU A 265 -8.00 16.41 3.03
N HIS A 266 -9.30 16.14 2.87
CA HIS A 266 -10.19 15.72 3.94
C HIS A 266 -10.35 14.20 3.86
N GLU A 267 -9.80 13.46 4.82
CA GLU A 267 -9.83 11.99 4.80
C GLU A 267 -10.32 11.42 6.14
N LYS A 268 -11.13 10.36 6.06
CA LYS A 268 -11.48 9.53 7.21
C LYS A 268 -10.40 8.47 7.40
N LEU A 269 -9.37 8.82 8.15
CA LEU A 269 -8.28 7.91 8.48
C LEU A 269 -8.82 6.82 9.44
N GLY A 270 -8.43 5.57 9.18
CA GLY A 270 -8.88 4.38 9.94
C GLY A 270 -10.04 3.56 9.34
N THR A 271 -10.57 3.92 8.17
CA THR A 271 -11.62 3.14 7.46
C THR A 271 -11.10 2.18 6.38
N GLY A 272 -9.78 2.07 6.21
CA GLY A 272 -9.16 1.04 5.37
C GLY A 272 -7.65 1.23 5.26
N VAL A 273 -6.94 0.11 5.38
CA VAL A 273 -5.53 -0.15 5.01
C VAL A 273 -4.51 0.94 5.36
N THR A 274 -4.65 1.60 6.50
CA THR A 274 -3.53 2.28 7.14
C THR A 274 -2.96 1.29 8.15
N VAL A 275 -1.73 0.86 7.93
CA VAL A 275 -0.99 0.03 8.89
C VAL A 275 -0.99 0.80 10.22
N GLN A 276 -1.23 0.11 11.33
CA GLN A 276 -1.03 0.71 12.65
C GLN A 276 0.38 1.32 12.68
N GLY A 277 0.49 2.65 12.75
CA GLY A 277 1.78 3.34 12.93
C GLY A 277 2.42 4.01 11.70
N TYR A 278 1.83 4.03 10.49
CA TYR A 278 2.41 4.80 9.38
C TYR A 278 1.34 5.22 8.35
N HIS A 279 1.31 6.51 7.99
CA HIS A 279 0.44 7.08 6.96
C HIS A 279 1.26 7.84 5.93
N GLN A 280 0.90 7.70 4.66
CA GLN A 280 1.47 8.46 3.55
C GLN A 280 0.31 8.88 2.64
N ILE A 281 0.21 10.18 2.36
CA ILE A 281 -0.86 10.74 1.52
C ILE A 281 -0.28 11.66 0.47
N GLY A 282 -0.98 11.81 -0.67
CA GLY A 282 -0.69 12.79 -1.70
C GLY A 282 -1.78 13.86 -1.80
N ILE A 283 -1.40 15.13 -1.77
CA ILE A 283 -2.29 16.27 -1.96
C ILE A 283 -2.03 16.87 -3.34
N TRP A 284 -2.99 16.74 -4.25
CA TRP A 284 -2.86 17.29 -5.61
C TRP A 284 -2.90 18.82 -5.58
N VAL A 285 -1.90 19.46 -6.22
CA VAL A 285 -1.80 20.91 -6.33
C VAL A 285 -1.94 21.45 -7.76
N GLY A 286 -1.93 20.56 -8.77
CA GLY A 286 -2.22 20.89 -10.18
C GLY A 286 -1.07 21.53 -10.96
N PHE A 287 0.12 21.52 -10.39
CA PHE A 287 1.38 21.89 -11.02
C PHE A 287 2.52 21.21 -10.27
N GLN A 288 3.73 21.17 -10.82
CA GLN A 288 4.89 20.63 -10.11
C GLN A 288 5.43 21.69 -9.12
N PRO A 289 5.21 21.55 -7.80
CA PRO A 289 5.76 22.49 -6.83
C PRO A 289 7.29 22.32 -6.71
N GLN A 290 7.97 23.37 -6.29
CA GLN A 290 9.35 23.36 -5.84
C GLN A 290 9.39 23.33 -4.29
N PRO A 291 10.52 22.91 -3.68
CA PRO A 291 10.66 22.94 -2.22
C PRO A 291 10.30 24.28 -1.60
N ASP A 292 10.81 25.38 -2.17
CA ASP A 292 10.59 26.75 -1.67
C ASP A 292 9.14 27.25 -1.86
N ASP A 293 8.33 26.52 -2.64
CA ASP A 293 6.91 26.85 -2.79
C ASP A 293 6.08 26.41 -1.56
N ILE A 294 6.59 25.48 -0.74
CA ILE A 294 5.87 24.89 0.40
C ILE A 294 6.11 25.72 1.67
N GLU A 295 5.10 26.48 2.06
CA GLU A 295 5.21 27.48 3.15
C GLU A 295 4.83 26.90 4.52
N GLU A 296 3.78 26.09 4.56
CA GLU A 296 3.19 25.60 5.83
C GLU A 296 2.46 24.27 5.62
N LEU A 297 2.62 23.35 6.58
CA LEU A 297 1.80 22.15 6.70
C LEU A 297 0.89 22.27 7.93
N ARG A 298 -0.38 21.88 7.76
CA ARG A 298 -1.35 21.75 8.86
C ARG A 298 -2.00 20.39 8.87
N ILE A 299 -2.05 19.77 10.05
CA ILE A 299 -2.87 18.59 10.32
C ILE A 299 -3.93 18.99 11.35
N THR A 300 -5.20 18.93 10.94
CA THR A 300 -6.35 19.26 11.78
C THR A 300 -7.11 17.99 12.14
N ILE A 301 -7.25 17.74 13.44
CA ILE A 301 -7.94 16.57 14.00
C ILE A 301 -9.13 17.06 14.82
N ARG A 302 -10.33 16.56 14.52
CA ARG A 302 -11.55 16.87 15.30
C ARG A 302 -11.76 15.84 16.42
N GLY A 303 -12.26 16.30 17.57
CA GLY A 303 -12.58 15.50 18.76
C GLY A 303 -11.64 15.70 19.95
N GLN A 304 -11.74 14.79 20.92
CA GLN A 304 -10.95 14.77 22.17
C GLN A 304 -9.42 14.84 21.89
N PRO A 305 -8.62 15.33 22.86
CA PRO A 305 -7.17 15.42 22.78
C PRO A 305 -6.55 14.13 22.24
N TYR A 306 -5.60 14.29 21.32
CA TYR A 306 -4.98 13.20 20.59
C TYR A 306 -3.45 13.35 20.66
N PRO A 307 -2.67 12.26 20.81
CA PRO A 307 -1.22 12.34 20.78
C PRO A 307 -0.75 13.00 19.48
N GLN A 308 0.19 13.94 19.56
CA GLN A 308 0.68 14.66 18.38
C GLN A 308 1.24 13.67 17.34
N PRO A 309 0.65 13.52 16.13
CA PRO A 309 1.29 12.85 15.01
C PRO A 309 2.67 13.43 14.77
N GLU A 310 3.62 12.51 14.62
CA GLU A 310 4.97 12.85 14.19
C GLU A 310 4.95 12.92 12.66
N VAL A 311 5.16 14.13 12.13
CA VAL A 311 5.41 14.32 10.70
C VAL A 311 6.89 14.05 10.47
N PHE A 312 7.19 12.93 9.82
CA PHE A 312 8.58 12.55 9.57
C PHE A 312 9.05 12.92 8.16
N ALA A 313 8.15 13.14 7.20
CA ALA A 313 8.53 13.63 5.88
C ALA A 313 7.42 14.45 5.19
N VAL A 314 7.84 15.54 4.56
CA VAL A 314 7.13 16.19 3.45
C VAL A 314 8.04 16.04 2.24
N TYR A 315 7.52 15.54 1.14
CA TYR A 315 8.34 15.32 -0.05
C TYR A 315 7.58 15.52 -1.35
N LEU A 316 8.36 15.77 -2.40
CA LEU A 316 7.91 15.96 -3.77
C LEU A 316 8.60 14.91 -4.64
N TYR A 317 7.90 14.41 -5.65
CA TYR A 317 8.59 13.66 -6.71
C TYR A 317 9.01 14.60 -7.84
N ALA A 318 10.22 14.40 -8.36
CA ALA A 318 10.62 15.00 -9.63
C ALA A 318 9.75 14.46 -10.78
N ARG A 319 9.63 15.21 -11.89
CA ARG A 319 8.92 14.72 -13.06
C ARG A 319 9.46 13.36 -13.51
N PRO A 320 8.58 12.40 -13.89
CA PRO A 320 9.03 11.16 -14.48
C PRO A 320 9.84 11.46 -15.74
N PHE A 321 10.98 10.80 -15.90
CA PHE A 321 11.68 10.79 -17.18
C PHE A 321 10.81 10.04 -18.20
N ILE A 322 10.32 10.74 -19.20
CA ILE A 322 9.62 10.14 -20.34
C ILE A 322 10.61 10.23 -21.52
N PRO A 323 11.22 9.11 -21.94
CA PRO A 323 12.01 9.11 -23.17
C PRO A 323 11.10 9.56 -24.33
N ALA A 324 11.61 10.46 -25.16
CA ALA A 324 10.94 10.94 -26.37
C ALA A 324 10.78 9.82 -27.41
#